data_AF-A0A5K1BIP1-F1
#
_entry.id   AF-A0A5K1BIP1-F1
#
_cell.length_a   1.000
_cell.length_b   1.000
_cell.length_c   1.000
_cell.angle_alpha   90.00
_cell.angle_beta   90.00
_cell.angle_gamma   90.00
#
_symmetry.space_group_name_H-M   'P 1'
#
loop_
_entity.id
_entity.type
_entity.pdbx_description
1 polymer ?
#
loop_
_entity_poly.entity_id
_entity_poly.type
_entity_poly.pdbx_seq_one_letter_code
_entity_poly.pdbx_strand_id
1 'polypeptide(L)'
;TLVAVSEVSSEMVQRNPDFFAVKPTDYGRFLVISIGTGSAKAEHKYTAGMAAKWGVMGWLLNGGSSPLIDTFSQSSADMVDFHLSVVFQALGSEKNYLRIQ
;
A
#
# COMPACT_ATOMS: atom_id res chain seq x y z
N THR A 1 -2.54 4.50 2.11
CA THR A 1 -2.95 5.28 0.92
C THR A 1 -4.31 4.88 0.38
N LEU A 2 -4.57 3.60 0.13
CA LEU A 2 -5.87 3.15 -0.41
C LEU A 2 -7.07 3.54 0.47
N VAL A 3 -6.95 3.44 1.80
CA VAL A 3 -7.98 3.90 2.75
C VAL A 3 -8.29 5.39 2.55
N ALA A 4 -7.27 6.25 2.48
CA ALA A 4 -7.47 7.69 2.27
C ALA A 4 -8.16 8.00 0.92
N VAL A 5 -7.76 7.30 -0.15
CA VAL A 5 -8.42 7.41 -1.47
C VAL A 5 -9.89 6.97 -1.38
N SER A 6 -10.17 5.92 -0.62
CA SER A 6 -11.54 5.39 -0.42
C SER A 6 -12.41 6.35 0.39
N GLU A 7 -11.87 7.00 1.43
CA GLU A 7 -12.60 8.00 2.22
C GLU A 7 -12.97 9.22 1.37
N VAL A 8 -12.02 9.77 0.61
CA VAL A 8 -12.31 10.89 -0.31
C VAL A 8 -13.35 10.49 -1.35
N SER A 9 -13.26 9.27 -1.89
CA SER A 9 -14.26 8.74 -2.84
C SER A 9 -15.63 8.60 -2.18
N SER A 10 -15.70 8.19 -0.92
CA SER A 10 -16.94 8.09 -0.13
C SER A 10 -17.60 9.46 0.05
N GLU A 11 -16.84 10.48 0.45
CA GLU A 11 -17.34 11.86 0.59
C GLU A 11 -17.91 12.41 -0.73
N MET A 12 -17.26 12.08 -1.86
CA MET A 12 -17.76 12.44 -3.20
C MET A 12 -19.06 11.71 -3.54
N VAL A 13 -19.18 10.42 -3.21
CA VAL A 13 -20.43 9.65 -3.40
C VAL A 13 -21.56 10.25 -2.55
N GLN A 14 -21.24 10.69 -1.33
CA GLN A 14 -22.17 11.37 -0.43
C GLN A 14 -22.52 12.80 -0.88
N ARG A 15 -21.95 13.27 -2.00
CA ARG A 15 -22.15 14.61 -2.58
C ARG A 15 -21.81 15.73 -1.61
N ASN A 16 -20.77 15.53 -0.79
CA ASN A 16 -20.24 16.58 0.05
C ASN A 16 -19.81 17.78 -0.84
N PRO A 17 -20.37 18.99 -0.63
CA PRO A 17 -20.10 20.15 -1.49
C PRO A 17 -18.64 20.60 -1.48
N ASP A 18 -17.88 20.27 -0.44
CA ASP A 18 -16.45 20.58 -0.34
C ASP A 18 -15.61 19.71 -1.29
N PHE A 19 -16.14 18.56 -1.69
CA PHE A 19 -15.52 17.61 -2.63
C PHE A 19 -16.25 17.71 -3.97
N PHE A 20 -15.90 18.77 -4.72
CA PHE A 20 -16.46 19.13 -6.04
C PHE A 20 -16.72 17.93 -6.96
N ALA A 21 -17.77 18.05 -7.78
CA ALA A 21 -18.34 17.02 -8.67
C ALA A 21 -17.37 16.41 -9.69
N VAL A 22 -16.45 15.60 -9.21
CA VAL A 22 -15.69 14.62 -9.97
C VAL A 22 -16.49 13.32 -9.89
N LYS A 23 -16.57 12.56 -10.99
CA LYS A 23 -17.22 11.25 -10.91
C LYS A 23 -16.44 10.40 -9.90
N PRO A 24 -17.08 9.65 -8.98
CA PRO A 24 -16.40 8.86 -7.95
C PRO A 24 -15.35 7.86 -8.47
N THR A 25 -15.40 7.51 -9.75
CA THR A 25 -14.48 6.59 -10.42
C THR A 25 -13.39 7.29 -11.24
N ASP A 26 -13.40 8.63 -11.30
CA ASP A 26 -12.46 9.43 -12.09
C ASP A 26 -11.21 9.76 -11.26
N TYR A 27 -10.49 8.69 -10.85
CA TYR A 27 -9.24 8.80 -10.09
C TYR A 27 -8.17 9.61 -10.82
N GLY A 28 -8.31 9.84 -12.13
CA GLY A 28 -7.40 10.65 -12.93
C GLY A 28 -7.29 12.10 -12.44
N ARG A 29 -8.29 12.61 -11.69
CA ARG A 29 -8.22 13.96 -11.10
C ARG A 29 -7.60 14.01 -9.71
N PHE A 30 -7.32 12.86 -9.10
CA PHE A 30 -6.73 12.82 -7.77
C PHE A 30 -5.24 13.09 -7.90
N LEU A 31 -4.71 13.97 -7.06
CA LEU A 31 -3.26 14.08 -6.85
C LEU A 31 -2.93 13.39 -5.53
N VAL A 32 -2.19 12.29 -5.61
CA VAL A 32 -1.90 11.43 -4.46
C VAL A 32 -0.41 11.42 -4.17
N ILE A 33 -0.04 11.90 -2.99
CA ILE A 33 1.31 11.76 -2.44
C ILE A 33 1.26 10.70 -1.34
N SER A 34 2.00 9.62 -1.57
CA SER A 34 2.04 8.44 -0.71
C SER A 34 3.42 8.36 -0.07
N ILE A 35 3.52 8.55 1.24
CA ILE A 35 4.81 8.53 1.96
C ILE A 35 4.93 7.23 2.75
N GLY A 36 6.00 6.49 2.51
CA GLY A 36 6.43 5.32 3.25
C GLY A 36 7.53 5.66 4.24
N THR A 37 7.85 4.71 5.12
CA THR A 37 8.89 4.83 6.13
C THR A 37 10.12 3.96 5.80
N GLY A 38 10.35 3.69 4.51
CA GLY A 38 11.34 2.72 4.06
C GLY A 38 10.82 1.28 4.02
N SER A 39 11.44 0.46 3.18
CA SER A 39 11.34 -1.00 3.21
C SER A 39 12.52 -1.59 3.99
N ALA A 40 12.36 -2.80 4.53
CA ALA A 40 13.53 -3.50 5.05
C ALA A 40 14.53 -3.71 3.90
N LYS A 41 15.82 -3.50 4.17
CA LYS A 41 16.87 -3.88 3.24
C LYS A 41 16.66 -5.34 2.83
N ALA A 42 16.88 -5.67 1.57
CA ALA A 42 16.81 -7.03 1.03
C ALA A 42 17.98 -7.89 1.57
N GLU A 43 18.05 -8.01 2.90
CA GLU A 43 19.08 -8.74 3.64
C GLU A 43 18.90 -10.26 3.54
N HIS A 44 17.90 -10.73 2.77
CA HIS A 44 17.54 -12.14 2.65
C HIS A 44 17.50 -12.84 4.01
N LYS A 45 16.88 -12.17 5.00
CA LYS A 45 16.91 -12.55 6.42
C LYS A 45 16.48 -14.01 6.67
N TYR A 46 15.61 -14.54 5.82
CA TYR A 46 15.03 -15.86 5.98
C TYR A 46 15.00 -16.61 4.65
N THR A 47 15.20 -17.92 4.72
CA THR A 47 15.01 -18.84 3.59
C THR A 47 13.80 -19.75 3.86
N ALA A 48 13.22 -20.31 2.80
CA ALA A 48 12.12 -21.28 2.92
C ALA A 48 12.50 -22.48 3.79
N GLY A 49 13.75 -22.97 3.68
CA GLY A 49 14.24 -24.09 4.50
C GLY A 49 14.37 -23.76 6.00
N MET A 50 14.63 -22.49 6.34
CA MET A 50 14.59 -22.03 7.74
C MET A 50 13.15 -21.95 8.24
N ALA A 51 12.28 -21.31 7.46
CA ALA A 51 10.88 -21.09 7.81
C ALA A 51 10.08 -22.40 7.94
N ALA A 52 10.43 -23.44 7.16
CA ALA A 52 9.82 -24.76 7.24
C ALA A 52 9.98 -25.42 8.63
N LYS A 53 10.95 -24.99 9.43
CA LYS A 53 11.19 -25.49 10.80
C LYS A 53 10.48 -24.65 11.86
N TRP A 54 9.81 -23.57 11.49
CA TRP A 54 9.18 -22.67 12.45
C TRP A 54 7.80 -23.19 12.87
N GLY A 55 7.59 -23.23 14.19
CA GLY A 55 6.25 -23.24 14.76
C GLY A 55 5.68 -21.82 14.88
N VAL A 56 4.51 -21.68 15.53
CA VAL A 56 3.83 -20.38 15.74
C VAL A 56 4.76 -19.33 16.33
N MET A 57 5.54 -19.67 17.36
CA MET A 57 6.46 -18.72 18.00
C MET A 57 7.59 -18.27 17.07
N GLY A 58 8.06 -19.14 16.17
CA GLY A 58 9.09 -18.76 15.19
C GLY A 58 8.57 -17.82 14.11
N TRP A 59 7.27 -17.87 13.80
CA TRP A 59 6.62 -16.90 12.92
C TRP A 59 6.35 -15.56 13.61
N LEU A 60 6.08 -15.58 14.92
CA LEU A 60 5.86 -14.37 15.73
C LEU A 60 7.17 -13.65 16.09
N LEU A 61 8.22 -14.40 16.44
CA LEU A 61 9.48 -13.86 16.93
C LEU A 61 10.65 -14.69 16.37
N ASN A 62 11.50 -14.05 15.56
CA ASN A 62 12.73 -14.70 15.08
C ASN A 62 13.85 -13.69 14.85
N GLY A 63 15.00 -13.92 15.50
CA GLY A 63 16.18 -13.08 15.32
C GLY A 63 15.96 -11.60 15.69
N GLY A 64 15.11 -11.33 16.69
CA GLY A 64 14.77 -9.96 17.11
C GLY A 64 13.82 -9.21 16.17
N SER A 65 13.24 -9.89 15.18
CA SER A 65 12.21 -9.37 14.27
C SER A 65 10.91 -10.17 14.43
N SER A 66 9.84 -9.74 13.74
CA SER A 66 8.52 -10.39 13.75
C SER A 66 8.13 -10.83 12.34
N PRO A 67 8.63 -11.99 11.85
CA PRO A 67 8.59 -12.35 10.42
C PRO A 67 7.21 -12.23 9.77
N LEU A 68 6.17 -12.67 10.46
CA LEU A 68 4.80 -12.61 9.96
C LEU A 68 4.32 -11.17 9.78
N ILE A 69 4.52 -10.33 10.79
CA ILE A 69 4.07 -8.93 10.80
C ILE A 69 4.88 -8.13 9.78
N ASP A 70 6.19 -8.33 9.72
CA ASP A 70 7.10 -7.63 8.82
C ASP A 70 6.75 -7.95 7.36
N THR A 71 6.57 -9.23 7.04
CA THR A 71 6.23 -9.68 5.68
C THR A 71 4.85 -9.17 5.27
N PHE A 72 3.85 -9.27 6.15
CA PHE A 72 2.51 -8.77 5.88
C PHE A 72 2.51 -7.26 5.63
N SER A 73 3.18 -6.49 6.49
CA SER A 73 3.21 -5.03 6.40
C SER A 73 3.90 -4.53 5.14
N GLN A 74 5.03 -5.14 4.78
CA GLN A 74 5.75 -4.83 3.53
C GLN A 74 4.93 -5.21 2.30
N SER A 75 4.41 -6.45 2.26
CA SER A 75 3.61 -6.93 1.13
C SER A 75 2.33 -6.10 0.94
N SER A 76 1.72 -5.64 2.04
CA SER A 76 0.55 -4.75 2.00
C SER A 76 0.89 -3.38 1.42
N ALA A 77 2.04 -2.79 1.81
CA ALA A 77 2.51 -1.54 1.24
C ALA A 77 2.77 -1.66 -0.27
N ASP A 78 3.46 -2.72 -0.69
CA ASP A 78 3.77 -3.00 -2.10
C ASP A 78 2.49 -3.25 -2.92
N MET A 79 1.52 -3.99 -2.38
CA MET A 79 0.25 -4.27 -3.07
C MET A 79 -0.57 -2.99 -3.29
N VAL A 80 -0.59 -2.07 -2.32
CA VAL A 80 -1.28 -0.78 -2.45
C VAL A 80 -0.58 0.11 -3.48
N ASP A 81 0.76 0.12 -3.48
CA ASP A 81 1.56 0.88 -4.46
C ASP A 81 1.34 0.37 -5.89
N PHE A 82 1.39 -0.95 -6.08
CA PHE A 82 1.09 -1.59 -7.35
C PHE A 82 -0.34 -1.28 -7.82
N HIS A 83 -1.34 -1.44 -6.94
CA HIS A 83 -2.73 -1.21 -7.30
C HIS A 83 -2.99 0.22 -7.76
N LEU A 84 -2.50 1.22 -7.01
CA LEU A 84 -2.65 2.62 -7.40
C LEU A 84 -1.85 2.95 -8.66
N SER A 85 -0.61 2.48 -8.79
CA SER A 85 0.19 2.67 -10.00
C SER A 85 -0.53 2.16 -11.25
N VAL A 86 -1.12 0.96 -11.21
CA VAL A 86 -1.87 0.39 -12.33
C VAL A 86 -3.12 1.23 -12.65
N VAL A 87 -3.88 1.65 -11.63
CA VAL A 87 -5.08 2.49 -11.83
C VAL A 87 -4.73 3.83 -12.48
N PHE A 88 -3.72 4.52 -11.95
CA PHE A 88 -3.31 5.82 -12.48
C PHE A 88 -2.73 5.71 -13.90
N GLN A 89 -1.99 4.64 -14.21
CA GLN A 89 -1.52 4.38 -15.59
C GLN A 89 -2.67 4.08 -16.55
N ALA A 90 -3.64 3.23 -16.15
CA ALA A 90 -4.79 2.90 -16.98
C ALA A 90 -5.65 4.14 -17.33
N LEU A 91 -5.65 5.14 -16.45
CA LEU A 91 -6.33 6.42 -16.64
C LEU A 91 -5.45 7.50 -17.32
N GLY A 92 -4.25 7.14 -17.79
CA GLY A 92 -3.31 8.09 -18.43
C GLY A 92 -2.85 9.21 -17.51
N SER A 93 -2.90 8.98 -16.20
CA SER A 93 -2.68 9.98 -15.13
C SER A 93 -1.54 9.56 -14.19
N GLU A 94 -0.58 8.79 -14.68
CA GLU A 94 0.59 8.27 -13.92
C GLU A 94 1.34 9.35 -13.12
N LYS A 95 1.42 10.58 -13.65
CA LYS A 95 2.08 11.72 -12.99
C LYS A 95 1.36 12.22 -11.75
N ASN A 96 0.11 11.81 -11.55
CA ASN A 96 -0.71 12.25 -10.42
C ASN A 96 -0.55 11.33 -9.20
N TYR A 97 0.22 10.25 -9.32
CA TYR A 97 0.61 9.38 -8.21
C TYR A 97 2.11 9.49 -7.93
N LEU A 98 2.46 9.97 -6.74
CA LEU A 98 3.84 10.04 -6.27
C LEU A 98 4.02 9.19 -5.01
N ARG A 99 4.75 8.08 -5.13
CA ARG A 99 5.22 7.30 -3.98
C ARG A 99 6.63 7.73 -3.59
N ILE A 100 6.81 8.11 -2.33
CA ILE A 100 8.10 8.29 -1.68
C ILE A 100 8.22 7.15 -0.69
N GLN A 101 9.14 6.21 -0.93
CA GLN A 101 9.32 5.01 -0.12
C GLN A 101 10.60 5.10 0.70
#